data_AF-A0AAD4FHN3-F1
#
_entry.id   AF-A0AAD4FHN3-F1
#
_cell.length_a   1.000
_cell.length_b   1.000
_cell.length_c   1.000
_cell.angle_alpha   90.00
_cell.angle_beta   90.00
_cell.angle_gamma   90.00
#
_symmetry.space_group_name_H-M   'P 1'
#
loop_
_entity.id
_entity.type
_entity.pdbx_description
1 polymer ?
#
loop_
_entity_poly.entity_id
_entity_poly.type
_entity_poly.pdbx_seq_one_letter_code
_entity_poly.pdbx_strand_id
1 'polypeptide(L)'
;MSDAAQITRSLGTIKTELEYLANSGVLSPPQLQSIQAQLPQPNGQPSQYIDPKYVDGGSQFNPAIIAQQAQDPGHPANPSHPKDGRMNE
;
A
#
# COMPACT_ATOMS: atom_id res chain seq x y z
N MET A 1 -13.18 -5.25 -19.18
CA MET A 1 -12.48 -6.03 -18.14
C MET A 1 -11.09 -6.33 -18.66
N SER A 2 -10.04 -5.95 -17.94
CA SER A 2 -8.67 -6.34 -18.31
C SER A 2 -8.59 -7.86 -18.34
N ASP A 3 -8.17 -8.40 -19.48
CA ASP A 3 -8.13 -9.84 -19.72
C ASP A 3 -7.12 -10.49 -18.76
N ALA A 4 -7.57 -11.35 -17.84
CA ALA A 4 -6.71 -11.97 -16.82
C ALA A 4 -5.53 -12.73 -17.46
N ALA A 5 -5.70 -13.20 -18.69
CA ALA A 5 -4.65 -13.78 -19.50
C ALA A 5 -3.54 -12.76 -19.84
N GLN A 6 -3.90 -11.53 -20.18
CA GLN A 6 -2.94 -10.46 -20.46
C GLN A 6 -2.16 -10.06 -19.20
N ILE A 7 -2.85 -9.96 -18.05
CA ILE A 7 -2.21 -9.69 -16.75
C ILE A 7 -1.20 -10.80 -16.41
N THR A 8 -1.61 -12.06 -16.52
CA THR A 8 -0.75 -13.21 -16.24
C THR A 8 0.49 -13.21 -17.12
N ARG A 9 0.32 -12.91 -18.42
CA ARG A 9 1.44 -12.82 -19.37
C ARG A 9 2.41 -11.68 -18.99
N SER A 10 1.88 -10.48 -18.72
CA SER A 10 2.71 -9.34 -18.32
C SER A 10 3.48 -9.61 -17.03
N LEU A 11 2.86 -10.22 -16.03
CA LEU A 11 3.54 -10.62 -14.79
C LEU A 11 4.60 -11.70 -15.04
N GLY A 12 4.37 -12.62 -15.97
CA GLY A 12 5.36 -13.59 -16.41
C GLY A 12 6.60 -12.91 -17.00
N THR A 13 6.41 -11.96 -17.93
CA THR A 13 7.51 -11.18 -18.50
C THR A 13 8.29 -10.45 -17.41
N ILE A 14 7.61 -9.76 -16.50
CA ILE A 14 8.27 -9.03 -15.39
C ILE A 14 9.15 -9.98 -14.56
N LYS A 15 8.65 -11.17 -14.22
CA LYS A 15 9.43 -12.15 -13.44
C LYS A 15 10.70 -12.58 -14.16
N THR A 16 10.62 -12.87 -15.45
CA THR A 16 11.78 -13.24 -16.27
C THR A 16 12.82 -12.13 -16.32
N GLU A 17 12.41 -10.86 -16.48
CA GLU A 17 13.34 -9.72 -16.47
C GLU A 17 14.01 -9.54 -15.10
N LEU A 18 13.25 -9.72 -14.01
CA LEU A 18 13.80 -9.66 -12.65
C LEU A 18 14.83 -10.77 -12.40
N GLU A 19 14.59 -11.98 -12.91
CA GLU A 19 15.56 -13.08 -12.85
C GLU A 19 16.82 -12.76 -13.66
N TYR A 20 16.69 -12.17 -14.85
CA TYR A 20 17.83 -11.72 -15.65
C TYR A 20 18.67 -10.67 -14.89
N LEU A 21 18.03 -9.69 -14.26
CA LEU A 21 18.72 -8.65 -13.47
C LEU A 21 19.41 -9.24 -12.25
N ALA A 22 18.82 -10.25 -11.60
CA ALA A 22 19.45 -10.96 -10.49
C ALA A 22 20.68 -11.76 -10.95
N ASN A 23 20.57 -12.49 -12.06
CA ASN A 23 21.67 -13.25 -12.64
C ASN A 23 22.81 -12.33 -13.14
N SER A 24 22.47 -11.10 -13.54
CA SER A 24 23.44 -10.07 -13.95
C SER A 24 24.10 -9.36 -12.77
N GLY A 25 23.73 -9.69 -11.53
CA GLY A 25 24.25 -9.08 -10.31
C GLY A 25 23.72 -7.67 -10.02
N VAL A 26 22.75 -7.17 -10.79
CA VAL A 26 22.11 -5.87 -10.56
C VAL A 26 21.15 -5.94 -9.37
N LEU A 27 20.46 -7.06 -9.22
CA LEU A 27 19.62 -7.34 -8.05
C LEU A 27 20.29 -8.40 -7.17
N SER A 28 20.45 -8.06 -5.89
CA SER A 28 20.76 -9.08 -4.88
C SER A 28 19.56 -10.01 -4.66
N PRO A 29 19.77 -11.25 -4.18
CA PRO A 29 18.68 -12.18 -3.91
C PRO A 29 17.58 -11.62 -2.97
N PRO A 30 17.91 -10.89 -1.88
CA PRO A 30 16.89 -10.26 -1.03
C PRO A 30 16.07 -9.19 -1.76
N GLN A 31 16.68 -8.41 -2.67
CA GLN A 31 15.97 -7.41 -3.47
C GLN A 31 15.00 -8.08 -4.45
N LEU A 32 15.42 -9.17 -5.09
CA LEU A 32 14.53 -9.97 -5.94
C LEU A 32 13.31 -10.48 -5.17
N GLN A 33 13.53 -11.07 -3.99
CA GLN A 33 12.44 -11.57 -3.13
C GLN A 33 11.46 -10.45 -2.73
N SER A 34 11.99 -9.28 -2.36
CA SER A 34 11.17 -8.12 -1.98
C SER A 34 10.32 -7.60 -3.15
N ILE A 35 10.90 -7.47 -4.34
CA ILE A 35 10.16 -7.02 -5.54
C ILE A 35 9.10 -8.05 -5.92
N GLN A 36 9.44 -9.34 -5.92
CA GLN A 36 8.49 -10.41 -6.24
C GLN A 36 7.30 -10.45 -5.29
N ALA A 37 7.51 -10.22 -3.98
CA ALA A 37 6.44 -10.15 -3.00
C ALA A 37 5.46 -8.98 -3.27
N GLN A 38 5.94 -7.90 -3.88
CA GLN A 38 5.15 -6.70 -4.21
C GLN A 38 4.39 -6.80 -5.53
N LEU A 39 4.62 -7.84 -6.34
CA LEU A 39 3.91 -8.00 -7.61
C LEU A 39 2.43 -8.36 -7.38
N PRO A 40 1.50 -7.82 -8.20
CA PRO A 40 0.11 -8.24 -8.21
C PRO A 40 -0.06 -9.74 -8.46
N GLN A 41 -1.18 -10.29 -7.99
CA GLN A 41 -1.54 -11.66 -8.24
C GLN A 41 -1.98 -11.86 -9.70
N PRO A 42 -1.80 -13.07 -10.29
CA PRO A 42 -2.17 -13.37 -11.68
C PRO A 42 -3.65 -13.12 -12.01
N ASN A 43 -4.53 -13.19 -11.02
CA ASN A 43 -5.96 -12.88 -11.12
C ASN A 43 -6.26 -11.36 -11.15
N GLY A 44 -5.24 -10.51 -11.21
CA GLY A 44 -5.37 -9.05 -11.21
C GLY A 44 -5.58 -8.43 -9.84
N GLN A 45 -5.53 -9.21 -8.75
CA GLN A 45 -5.62 -8.67 -7.41
C GLN A 45 -4.31 -7.95 -7.02
N PRO A 46 -4.38 -6.80 -6.32
CA PRO A 46 -3.20 -6.13 -5.82
C PRO A 46 -2.35 -7.02 -4.90
N SER A 47 -1.05 -6.73 -4.82
CA SER A 47 -0.20 -7.38 -3.82
C SER A 47 -0.70 -7.09 -2.41
N GLN A 48 -0.62 -8.10 -1.55
CA GLN A 48 -0.91 -7.99 -0.12
C GLN A 48 0.33 -7.63 0.69
N TYR A 49 1.49 -7.46 0.03
CA TYR A 49 2.72 -7.07 0.70
C TYR A 49 2.59 -5.65 1.24
N ILE A 50 2.87 -5.50 2.53
CA ILE A 50 2.96 -4.21 3.20
C ILE A 50 4.37 -4.10 3.75
N ASP A 51 5.10 -3.04 3.37
CA ASP A 51 6.45 -2.80 3.88
C ASP A 51 6.37 -2.59 5.40
N PRO A 52 7.15 -3.34 6.22
CA PRO A 52 7.15 -3.20 7.67
C PRO A 52 7.35 -1.76 8.15
N LYS A 53 8.04 -0.89 7.39
CA LYS A 53 8.19 0.54 7.76
C LYS A 53 6.87 1.31 7.79
N TYR A 54 5.84 0.80 7.11
CA TYR A 54 4.48 1.34 7.12
C TYR A 54 3.53 0.55 8.05
N VAL A 55 4.01 -0.55 8.64
CA VAL A 55 3.26 -1.37 9.60
C VAL A 55 3.70 -1.05 11.04
N ASP A 56 5.00 -0.79 11.24
CA ASP A 56 5.61 -0.57 12.55
C ASP A 56 5.64 0.92 12.89
N GLY A 57 4.46 1.43 13.26
CA GLY A 57 4.24 2.84 13.58
C GLY A 57 2.87 3.14 14.23
N GLY A 58 2.11 2.10 14.61
CA GLY A 58 0.99 2.24 15.55
C GLY A 58 -0.39 2.53 14.98
N SER A 59 -0.61 2.52 13.67
CA SER A 59 -1.97 2.51 13.12
C SER A 59 -1.99 1.94 11.71
N GLN A 60 -2.25 0.65 11.60
CA GLN A 60 -2.86 0.09 10.39
C GLN A 60 -4.12 0.91 10.14
N PHE A 61 -4.13 1.73 9.09
CA PHE A 61 -5.24 2.63 8.77
C PHE A 61 -6.52 1.80 8.70
N ASN A 62 -7.33 1.88 9.76
CA ASN A 62 -8.61 1.21 9.84
C ASN A 62 -9.70 2.26 9.60
N PRO A 63 -10.26 2.35 8.37
CA PRO A 63 -11.22 3.38 8.03
C PRO A 63 -12.47 3.35 8.92
N ALA A 64 -12.84 2.19 9.47
CA ALA A 64 -13.97 2.08 10.40
C ALA A 64 -13.69 2.78 11.75
N ILE A 65 -12.46 2.65 12.27
CA ILE A 65 -12.06 3.31 13.53
C ILE A 65 -11.96 4.83 13.32
N ILE A 66 -11.38 5.25 12.20
CA ILE A 66 -11.24 6.68 11.87
C ILE A 66 -12.62 7.33 11.65
N ALA A 67 -13.54 6.64 11.00
CA ALA A 67 -14.91 7.11 10.83
C ALA A 67 -15.62 7.27 12.18
N GLN A 68 -15.43 6.34 13.12
CA GLN A 68 -16.02 6.42 14.46
C GLN A 68 -15.43 7.57 15.28
N GLN A 69 -14.11 7.74 15.24
CA GLN A 69 -13.41 8.87 15.88
C GLN A 69 -13.86 10.21 15.30
N ALA A 70 -14.09 10.30 13.98
CA ALA A 70 -14.58 11.51 13.33
C ALA A 70 -16.04 11.87 13.72
N GLN A 71 -16.82 10.96 14.32
CA GLN A 71 -18.14 11.26 14.87
C GLN A 71 -18.10 11.77 16.32
N ASP A 72 -16.97 11.65 17.02
CA ASP A 72 -16.80 12.15 18.39
C ASP A 72 -16.63 13.69 18.39
N PRO A 73 -17.52 14.48 19.03
CA PRO A 73 -17.42 15.94 19.08
C PRO A 73 -16.09 16.47 19.65
N GLY A 74 -15.41 15.68 20.49
CA GLY A 74 -14.10 16.01 21.04
C GLY A 74 -12.94 15.80 20.07
N HIS A 75 -13.16 15.16 18.93
CA HIS A 75 -12.10 14.79 18.00
C HIS A 75 -11.84 15.89 16.95
N PRO A 76 -10.58 16.22 16.61
CA PRO A 76 -10.24 17.28 15.64
C PRO A 76 -10.82 17.08 14.23
N ALA A 77 -11.10 15.84 13.86
CA ALA A 77 -11.72 15.49 12.57
C ALA A 77 -13.25 15.63 12.57
N ASN A 78 -13.90 15.91 13.71
CA ASN A 78 -15.34 16.10 13.78
C ASN A 78 -15.73 17.47 13.21
N PRO A 79 -16.76 17.54 12.33
CA PRO A 79 -17.24 18.80 11.79
C PRO A 79 -17.67 19.84 12.85
N SER A 80 -18.12 19.36 14.01
CA SER A 80 -18.58 20.15 15.15
C SER A 80 -17.45 20.49 16.14
N HIS A 81 -16.22 19.99 15.91
CA HIS A 81 -15.09 20.35 16.74
C HIS A 81 -14.81 21.85 16.62
N PRO A 82 -14.65 22.57 17.74
CA PRO A 82 -14.35 23.99 17.71
C PRO A 82 -13.01 24.18 16.98
N LYS A 83 -13.09 24.76 15.77
CA LYS A 83 -11.90 25.19 15.05
C LYS A 83 -11.49 26.50 15.71
N ASP A 84 -10.40 26.49 16.46
CA ASP A 84 -9.81 27.70 17.03
C ASP A 84 -9.40 28.64 15.90
N GLY A 85 -10.34 29.49 15.51
CA GLY A 85 -10.30 30.37 14.35
C GLY A 85 -11.01 31.69 14.62
N ARG A 86 -11.01 32.16 15.87
CA ARG A 86 -11.28 33.55 16.24
C ARG A 86 -10.37 33.98 17.39
N MET A 87 -9.10 34.22 17.07
CA MET A 87 -8.45 35.42 17.58
C MET A 87 -9.16 36.59 16.90
N ASN A 88 -9.75 37.52 17.65
CA ASN A 88 -9.89 38.95 17.31
C ASN A 88 -10.59 39.69 18.45
N GLU A 89 -9.83 40.65 18.99
CA GLU A 89 -10.20 41.89 19.70
C GLU A 89 -10.90 41.81 21.08
#